data_AF-A0A3L7RXK5-F1
#
_entry.id   AF-A0A3L7RXK5-F1
#
_cell.length_a   1.000
_cell.length_b   1.000
_cell.length_c   1.000
_cell.angle_alpha   90.00
_cell.angle_beta   90.00
_cell.angle_gamma   90.00
#
_symmetry.space_group_name_H-M   'P 1'
#
loop_
_entity.id
_entity.type
_entity.pdbx_description
1 polymer ?
#
loop_
_entity_poly.entity_id
_entity_poly.type
_entity_poly.pdbx_seq_one_letter_code
_entity_poly.pdbx_strand_id
1 'polypeptide(L)'
;MPRPRLLAIILPCLALIPGCATHITRLEPVRAAFHRGDLDEAERLIAADLEKHPGDADVLTLDRALVALADGRPIEAEDLLKEVRDRFDHLEQESPVEDAWSMLSDDQQRSYAGEDHEKVLLRAMLAITNLSSDGGDAEAFSYQAAEK
;
A
#
# COMPACT_ATOMS: atom_id res chain seq x y z
N MET A 1 -17.00 -39.86 -15.58
CA MET A 1 -16.72 -40.15 -14.15
C MET A 1 -15.28 -39.72 -13.85
N PRO A 2 -15.07 -38.54 -13.23
CA PRO A 2 -13.72 -38.08 -12.92
C PRO A 2 -13.11 -38.95 -11.81
N ARG A 3 -11.83 -39.30 -11.96
CA ARG A 3 -11.14 -40.27 -11.09
C ARG A 3 -10.97 -39.68 -9.68
N PRO A 4 -11.27 -40.42 -8.60
CA PRO A 4 -11.26 -39.91 -7.22
C PRO A 4 -9.86 -39.43 -6.74
N ARG A 5 -8.79 -39.86 -7.42
CA ARG A 5 -7.42 -39.40 -7.18
C ARG A 5 -7.12 -37.99 -7.69
N LEU A 6 -7.86 -37.50 -8.70
CA LEU A 6 -7.72 -36.13 -9.20
C LEU A 6 -8.38 -35.12 -8.25
N LEU A 7 -9.52 -35.49 -7.65
CA LEU A 7 -10.25 -34.65 -6.71
C LEU A 7 -9.48 -34.41 -5.40
N ALA A 8 -8.68 -35.39 -4.96
CA ALA A 8 -7.87 -35.30 -3.75
C ALA A 8 -6.69 -34.31 -3.85
N ILE A 9 -6.26 -33.95 -5.07
CA ILE A 9 -5.19 -32.98 -5.31
C ILE A 9 -5.75 -31.58 -5.58
N ILE A 10 -6.97 -31.48 -6.13
CA ILE A 10 -7.62 -30.19 -6.41
C ILE A 10 -8.13 -29.51 -5.12
N LEU A 11 -8.58 -30.30 -4.13
CA LEU A 11 -9.15 -29.77 -2.88
C LEU A 11 -8.14 -29.02 -1.97
N PRO A 12 -6.88 -29.46 -1.79
CA PRO A 12 -5.87 -28.68 -1.07
C PRO A 12 -5.38 -27.44 -1.84
N CYS A 13 -5.29 -27.49 -3.18
CA CYS A 13 -4.85 -26.34 -3.98
C CYS A 13 -5.84 -25.16 -3.92
N LEU A 14 -7.13 -25.42 -3.71
CA LEU A 14 -8.15 -24.38 -3.60
C LEU A 14 -8.09 -23.63 -2.25
N ALA A 15 -7.41 -24.18 -1.24
CA ALA A 15 -7.27 -23.58 0.08
C ALA A 15 -6.14 -22.54 0.19
N LEU A 16 -5.31 -22.37 -0.86
CA LEU A 16 -4.18 -21.42 -0.87
C LEU A 16 -4.52 -20.03 -1.44
N ILE A 17 -5.79 -19.76 -1.78
CA ILE A 17 -6.23 -18.48 -2.38
C ILE A 17 -6.84 -17.43 -1.39
N PRO A 18 -6.87 -17.59 -0.04
CA PRO A 18 -7.60 -16.64 0.82
C PRO A 18 -6.91 -15.27 1.01
N GLY A 19 -5.69 -15.06 0.51
CA GLY A 19 -4.92 -13.83 0.74
C GLY A 19 -5.61 -12.55 0.27
N CYS A 20 -5.97 -12.47 -1.01
CA CYS A 20 -6.51 -11.22 -1.60
C CYS A 20 -7.92 -10.86 -1.08
N ALA A 21 -8.76 -11.85 -0.79
CA ALA A 21 -10.11 -11.60 -0.27
C ALA A 21 -10.08 -11.11 1.17
N THR A 22 -9.11 -11.56 1.97
CA THR A 22 -9.02 -11.22 3.39
C THR A 22 -8.56 -9.77 3.58
N HIS A 23 -7.60 -9.30 2.79
CA HIS A 23 -7.10 -7.91 2.86
C HIS A 23 -8.20 -6.89 2.52
N ILE A 24 -8.93 -7.09 1.41
CA ILE A 24 -10.02 -6.21 0.98
C ILE A 24 -11.14 -6.19 2.02
N THR A 25 -11.51 -7.35 2.56
CA THR A 25 -12.57 -7.45 3.59
C THR A 25 -12.17 -6.76 4.88
N ARG A 26 -10.89 -6.81 5.26
CA ARG A 26 -10.37 -6.19 6.49
C ARG A 26 -10.43 -4.67 6.45
N LEU A 27 -10.12 -4.04 5.30
CA LEU A 27 -10.16 -2.59 5.13
C LEU A 27 -11.57 -2.01 4.90
N GLU A 28 -12.59 -2.84 4.79
CA GLU A 28 -13.97 -2.39 4.57
C GLU A 28 -14.49 -1.43 5.65
N PRO A 29 -14.23 -1.65 6.96
CA PRO A 29 -14.60 -0.70 8.01
C PRO A 29 -13.90 0.66 7.88
N VAL A 30 -12.63 0.67 7.49
CA VAL A 30 -11.85 1.91 7.26
C VAL A 30 -12.49 2.71 6.14
N ARG A 31 -12.72 2.08 4.98
CA ARG A 31 -13.38 2.72 3.82
C ARG A 31 -14.77 3.23 4.19
N ALA A 32 -15.54 2.43 4.92
CA ALA A 32 -16.88 2.80 5.35
C ALA A 32 -16.87 4.02 6.28
N ALA A 33 -15.90 4.14 7.19
CA ALA A 33 -15.73 5.32 8.05
C ALA A 33 -15.35 6.55 7.24
N PHE A 34 -14.32 6.43 6.38
CA PHE A 34 -13.85 7.49 5.49
C PHE A 34 -14.98 8.04 4.60
N HIS A 35 -15.76 7.18 3.95
CA HIS A 35 -16.85 7.59 3.07
C HIS A 35 -18.03 8.28 3.79
N ARG A 36 -18.19 8.07 5.10
CA ARG A 36 -19.17 8.80 5.91
C ARG A 36 -18.62 10.10 6.49
N GLY A 37 -17.35 10.43 6.24
CA GLY A 37 -16.66 11.58 6.81
C GLY A 37 -16.25 11.39 8.27
N ASP A 38 -16.30 10.15 8.78
CA ASP A 38 -15.85 9.83 10.14
C ASP A 38 -14.35 9.55 10.13
N LEU A 39 -13.57 10.62 9.96
CA LEU A 39 -12.12 10.55 9.73
C LEU A 39 -11.35 10.11 10.99
N ASP A 40 -11.84 10.48 12.18
CA ASP A 40 -11.30 10.01 13.46
C ASP A 40 -11.40 8.49 13.59
N GLU A 41 -12.55 7.92 13.24
CA GLU A 41 -12.75 6.48 13.26
C GLU A 41 -11.91 5.77 12.19
N ALA A 42 -11.79 6.37 10.99
CA ALA A 42 -10.91 5.83 9.94
C ALA A 42 -9.45 5.77 10.42
N GLU A 43 -8.92 6.84 11.00
CA GLU A 43 -7.56 6.89 11.57
C GLU A 43 -7.37 5.84 12.68
N ARG A 44 -8.35 5.72 13.60
CA ARG A 44 -8.31 4.74 14.69
C ARG A 44 -8.28 3.30 14.18
N LEU A 45 -9.08 3.01 13.15
CA LEU A 45 -9.13 1.67 12.54
C LEU A 45 -7.82 1.35 11.81
N ILE A 46 -7.23 2.31 11.08
CA ILE A 46 -5.95 2.12 10.42
C ILE A 46 -4.83 1.90 11.44
N ALA A 47 -4.79 2.68 12.52
CA ALA A 47 -3.81 2.49 13.60
C ALA A 47 -3.90 1.08 14.23
N ALA A 48 -5.12 0.58 14.44
CA ALA A 48 -5.34 -0.78 14.94
C ALA A 48 -4.90 -1.87 13.95
N ASP A 49 -5.01 -1.62 12.64
CA ASP A 49 -4.53 -2.54 11.61
C ASP A 49 -3.01 -2.51 11.47
N LEU A 50 -2.37 -1.33 11.60
CA LEU A 50 -0.92 -1.17 11.63
C LEU A 50 -0.27 -1.99 12.76
N GLU A 51 -0.86 -1.99 13.95
CA GLU A 51 -0.38 -2.79 15.09
C GLU A 51 -0.45 -4.30 14.82
N LYS A 52 -1.47 -4.76 14.09
CA LYS A 52 -1.72 -6.19 13.84
C LYS A 52 -1.02 -6.71 12.59
N HIS A 53 -0.76 -5.84 11.63
CA HIS A 53 -0.29 -6.19 10.29
C HIS A 53 0.89 -5.29 9.88
N PRO A 54 2.05 -5.40 10.56
CA PRO A 54 3.21 -4.55 10.25
C PRO A 54 3.77 -4.78 8.83
N GLY A 55 3.47 -5.93 8.21
CA GLY A 55 3.83 -6.19 6.80
C GLY A 55 3.05 -5.35 5.79
N ASP A 56 1.89 -4.83 6.19
CA ASP A 56 1.04 -3.96 5.35
C ASP A 56 1.30 -2.47 5.64
N ALA A 57 2.33 -2.16 6.44
CA ALA A 57 2.53 -0.82 6.99
C ALA A 57 2.67 0.26 5.92
N ASP A 58 3.44 0.02 4.86
CA ASP A 58 3.65 1.02 3.81
C ASP A 58 2.33 1.38 3.09
N VAL A 59 1.45 0.39 2.85
CA VAL A 59 0.13 0.61 2.22
C VAL A 59 -0.86 1.25 3.19
N LEU A 60 -0.87 0.83 4.46
CA LEU A 60 -1.71 1.44 5.50
C LEU A 60 -1.32 2.91 5.77
N THR A 61 -0.03 3.25 5.63
CA THR A 61 0.43 4.64 5.71
C THR A 61 -0.10 5.50 4.55
N LEU A 62 -0.30 4.93 3.35
CA LEU A 62 -0.98 5.64 2.26
C LEU A 62 -2.43 5.95 2.61
N ASP A 63 -3.15 5.00 3.22
CA ASP A 63 -4.52 5.24 3.68
C ASP A 63 -4.56 6.37 4.74
N ARG A 64 -3.59 6.42 5.67
CA ARG A 64 -3.46 7.52 6.64
C ARG A 64 -3.21 8.86 5.95
N ALA A 65 -2.37 8.90 4.92
CA ALA A 65 -2.12 10.13 4.16
C ALA A 65 -3.41 10.66 3.51
N LEU A 66 -4.26 9.77 2.98
CA LEU A 66 -5.57 10.17 2.43
C LEU A 66 -6.53 10.66 3.52
N VAL A 67 -6.55 10.03 4.70
CA VAL A 67 -7.33 10.52 5.85
C VAL A 67 -6.85 11.91 6.27
N ALA A 68 -5.53 12.12 6.40
CA ALA A 68 -4.95 13.41 6.74
C ALA A 68 -5.31 14.49 5.70
N LEU A 69 -5.24 14.17 4.41
CA LEU A 69 -5.61 15.10 3.35
C LEU A 69 -7.12 15.44 3.40
N ALA A 70 -7.98 14.44 3.61
CA ALA A 70 -9.43 14.65 3.74
C ALA A 70 -9.80 15.49 4.97
N ASP A 71 -9.00 15.40 6.04
CA ASP A 71 -9.15 16.16 7.27
C ASP A 71 -8.55 17.58 7.20
N GLY A 72 -8.01 17.97 6.05
CA GLY A 72 -7.40 19.30 5.86
C GLY A 72 -6.04 19.43 6.55
N ARG A 73 -5.32 18.32 6.72
CA ARG A 73 -3.94 18.25 7.24
C ARG A 73 -2.93 17.93 6.11
N PRO A 74 -2.76 18.81 5.11
CA PRO A 74 -1.93 18.52 3.93
C PRO A 74 -0.44 18.35 4.27
N ILE A 75 0.08 19.05 5.27
CA ILE A 75 1.48 18.91 5.69
C ILE A 75 1.76 17.49 6.19
N GLU A 76 0.88 16.97 7.04
CA GLU A 76 1.01 15.60 7.55
C GLU A 76 0.82 14.57 6.44
N ALA A 77 -0.14 14.78 5.55
CA ALA A 77 -0.32 13.93 4.38
C ALA A 77 0.96 13.89 3.51
N GLU A 78 1.61 15.04 3.29
CA GLU A 78 2.86 15.11 2.53
C GLU A 78 3.99 14.31 3.20
N ASP A 79 4.15 14.46 4.52
CA ASP A 79 5.17 13.74 5.29
C ASP A 79 4.96 12.22 5.19
N LEU A 80 3.72 11.75 5.34
CA LEU A 80 3.36 10.33 5.20
C LEU A 80 3.62 9.81 3.78
N LEU A 81 3.28 10.58 2.75
CA LEU A 81 3.53 10.19 1.35
C LEU A 81 5.04 10.17 1.03
N LYS A 82 5.83 11.08 1.60
CA LYS A 82 7.31 11.08 1.48
C LYS A 82 7.89 9.83 2.12
N GLU A 83 7.42 9.45 3.31
CA GLU A 83 7.84 8.23 3.99
C GLU A 83 7.60 7.00 3.12
N VAL A 84 6.39 6.83 2.58
CA VAL A 84 6.08 5.68 1.72
C VAL A 84 6.89 5.70 0.42
N ARG A 85 7.11 6.87 -0.19
CA ARG A 85 7.95 6.99 -1.39
C ARG A 85 9.36 6.51 -1.10
N ASP A 86 9.96 6.97 -0.01
CA ASP A 86 11.33 6.63 0.35
C ASP A 86 11.46 5.14 0.68
N ARG A 87 10.43 4.57 1.31
CA ARG A 87 10.33 3.12 1.56
C ARG A 87 10.24 2.33 0.27
N PHE A 88 9.38 2.71 -0.67
CA PHE A 88 9.26 2.04 -1.97
C PHE A 88 10.55 2.14 -2.80
N ASP A 89 11.19 3.31 -2.82
CA ASP A 89 12.47 3.50 -3.52
C ASP A 89 13.60 2.66 -2.90
N HIS A 90 13.57 2.46 -1.58
CA HIS A 90 14.52 1.58 -0.89
C HIS A 90 14.27 0.10 -1.22
N LEU A 91 13.01 -0.35 -1.11
CA LEU A 91 12.62 -1.73 -1.43
C LEU A 91 12.86 -2.07 -2.90
N GLU A 92 12.70 -1.11 -3.81
CA GLU A 92 13.03 -1.28 -5.23
C GLU A 92 14.53 -1.48 -5.49
N GLN A 93 15.41 -0.92 -4.66
CA GLN A 93 16.86 -1.14 -4.78
C GLN A 93 17.30 -2.50 -4.22
N GLU A 94 16.63 -2.97 -3.16
CA GLU A 94 16.88 -4.28 -2.56
C GLU A 94 16.25 -5.42 -3.37
N SER A 95 15.09 -5.17 -3.99
CA SER A 95 14.33 -6.12 -4.80
C SER A 95 15.16 -6.83 -5.89
N PRO A 96 16.00 -6.16 -6.71
CA PRO A 96 16.88 -6.83 -7.68
C PRO A 96 17.88 -7.80 -7.04
N VAL A 97 18.33 -7.52 -5.82
CA VAL A 97 19.25 -8.37 -5.05
C VAL A 97 18.48 -9.52 -4.42
N GLU A 98 17.31 -9.24 -3.83
CA GLU A 98 16.43 -10.22 -3.22
C GLU A 98 15.75 -11.14 -4.26
N ASP A 99 15.48 -10.68 -5.49
CA ASP A 99 14.95 -11.49 -6.60
C ASP A 99 15.83 -12.69 -6.90
N ALA A 100 17.15 -12.52 -6.86
CA ALA A 100 18.08 -13.64 -7.05
C ALA A 100 18.03 -14.65 -5.88
N TRP A 101 17.64 -14.21 -4.68
CA TRP A 101 17.55 -15.03 -3.47
C TRP A 101 16.17 -15.65 -3.26
N SER A 102 15.07 -14.96 -3.57
CA SER A 102 13.70 -15.48 -3.48
C SER A 102 13.40 -16.50 -4.59
N MET A 103 14.09 -16.41 -5.74
CA MET A 103 14.10 -17.52 -6.70
C MET A 103 14.67 -18.82 -6.10
N LEU A 104 15.41 -18.73 -4.98
CA LEU A 104 16.00 -19.87 -4.27
C LEU A 104 15.25 -20.20 -2.95
N SER A 105 14.48 -19.28 -2.37
CA SER A 105 13.73 -19.46 -1.11
C SER A 105 12.32 -18.86 -1.16
N ASP A 106 11.37 -19.48 -0.45
CA ASP A 106 9.95 -19.12 -0.35
C ASP A 106 9.58 -17.64 -0.62
N ASP A 107 8.72 -17.43 -1.63
CA ASP A 107 8.30 -16.15 -2.22
C ASP A 107 7.41 -15.30 -1.28
N GLN A 108 6.93 -15.90 -0.19
CA GLN A 108 5.96 -15.29 0.75
C GLN A 108 6.58 -14.23 1.69
N GLN A 109 7.89 -13.98 1.61
CA GLN A 109 8.60 -13.04 2.50
C GLN A 109 9.00 -11.72 1.81
N ARG A 110 8.58 -11.50 0.57
CA ARG A 110 8.99 -10.33 -0.21
C ARG A 110 8.27 -9.06 0.25
N SER A 111 9.04 -8.02 0.56
CA SER A 111 8.49 -6.69 0.86
C SER A 111 7.99 -6.03 -0.42
N TYR A 112 6.76 -5.52 -0.42
CA TYR A 112 6.13 -4.95 -1.61
C TYR A 112 6.66 -3.54 -1.91
N ALA A 113 7.36 -3.37 -3.03
CA ALA A 113 7.99 -2.11 -3.43
C ALA A 113 7.06 -1.15 -4.20
N GLY A 114 5.80 -1.53 -4.42
CA GLY A 114 4.86 -0.81 -5.28
C GLY A 114 5.12 -1.03 -6.77
N GLU A 115 4.04 -1.09 -7.56
CA GLU A 115 4.12 -1.13 -9.02
C GLU A 115 4.46 0.25 -9.60
N ASP A 116 5.01 0.31 -10.81
CA ASP A 116 5.44 1.58 -11.44
C ASP A 116 4.32 2.61 -11.51
N HIS A 117 3.11 2.18 -11.87
CA HIS A 117 1.95 3.07 -11.93
C HIS A 117 1.52 3.59 -10.53
N GLU A 118 1.72 2.82 -9.47
CA GLU A 118 1.44 3.26 -8.09
C GLU A 118 2.49 4.27 -7.62
N LYS A 119 3.76 4.06 -7.99
CA LYS A 119 4.85 5.01 -7.77
C LYS A 119 4.63 6.34 -8.48
N VAL A 120 4.06 6.32 -9.68
CA VAL A 120 3.62 7.53 -10.41
C VAL A 120 2.46 8.19 -9.67
N LEU A 121 1.45 7.43 -9.25
CA LEU A 121 0.30 7.94 -8.51
C LEU A 121 0.71 8.59 -7.17
N LEU A 122 1.61 7.96 -6.43
CA LEU A 122 2.17 8.46 -5.18
C LEU A 122 2.86 9.82 -5.38
N ARG A 123 3.68 9.95 -6.42
CA ARG A 123 4.38 11.21 -6.74
C ARG A 123 3.44 12.29 -7.25
N ALA A 124 2.42 11.92 -8.02
CA ALA A 124 1.36 12.86 -8.40
C ALA A 124 0.59 13.36 -7.16
N MET A 125 0.29 12.47 -6.21
CA MET A 125 -0.37 12.85 -4.96
C MET A 125 0.51 13.76 -4.09
N LEU A 126 1.82 13.52 -4.04
CA LEU A 126 2.79 14.42 -3.41
C LEU A 126 2.76 15.82 -4.05
N ALA A 127 2.76 15.90 -5.38
CA ALA A 127 2.67 17.18 -6.07
C ALA A 127 1.37 17.94 -5.71
N ILE A 128 0.24 17.25 -5.70
CA ILE A 128 -1.07 17.83 -5.36
C ILE A 128 -1.10 18.29 -3.89
N THR A 129 -0.55 17.49 -2.98
CA THR A 129 -0.55 17.78 -1.54
C THR A 129 0.39 18.92 -1.19
N ASN A 130 1.56 18.97 -1.84
CA ASN A 130 2.48 20.07 -1.70
C ASN A 130 1.87 21.37 -2.25
N LEU A 131 1.20 21.31 -3.40
CA LEU A 131 0.51 22.48 -3.95
C LEU A 131 -0.66 22.94 -3.07
N SER A 132 -1.42 22.01 -2.46
CA SER A 132 -2.56 22.35 -1.60
C SER A 132 -2.15 23.01 -0.28
N SER A 133 -0.86 22.95 0.07
CA SER A 133 -0.26 23.59 1.24
C SER A 133 0.65 24.79 0.89
N ASP A 134 0.55 25.32 -0.34
CA ASP A 134 1.42 26.40 -0.87
C ASP A 134 2.92 26.05 -0.82
N GLY A 135 3.24 24.76 -0.95
CA GLY A 135 4.60 24.24 -1.02
C GLY A 135 5.31 24.58 -2.34
N GLY A 136 6.65 24.61 -2.29
CA GLY A 136 7.50 24.96 -3.43
C GLY A 136 8.01 23.78 -4.26
N ASP A 137 7.68 22.54 -3.87
CA ASP A 137 8.26 21.32 -4.41
C ASP A 137 7.34 20.58 -5.39
N ALA A 138 6.11 21.08 -5.61
CA ALA A 138 5.12 20.44 -6.46
C ALA A 138 5.63 20.19 -7.90
N GLU A 139 6.43 21.11 -8.44
CA GLU A 139 7.08 20.95 -9.75
C GLU A 139 8.11 19.81 -9.73
N ALA A 140 8.93 19.72 -8.69
CA ALA A 140 9.90 18.64 -8.53
C ALA A 140 9.23 17.27 -8.42
N PHE A 141 8.14 17.15 -7.66
CA PHE A 141 7.36 15.91 -7.59
C PHE A 141 6.69 15.55 -8.91
N SER A 142 6.24 16.54 -9.68
CA SER A 142 5.68 16.33 -11.01
C SER A 142 6.73 15.78 -11.99
N TYR A 143 7.97 16.28 -11.94
CA TYR A 143 9.08 15.71 -12.72
C TYR A 143 9.38 14.28 -12.30
N GLN A 144 9.46 13.99 -11.00
CA GLN A 144 9.69 12.63 -10.51
C GLN A 144 8.57 11.67 -10.96
N ALA A 145 7.31 12.13 -11.01
CA ALA A 145 6.19 11.33 -11.51
C ALA A 145 6.31 11.02 -13.01
N ALA A 146 6.96 11.89 -13.79
CA ALA A 146 7.21 11.68 -15.21
C ALA A 146 8.47 10.85 -15.50
N GLU A 147 9.42 10.83 -14.56
CA GLU A 147 10.68 10.07 -14.64
C GLU A 147 10.58 8.65 -14.06
N LYS A 148 9.50 8.34 -13.33
CA LYS A 148 9.24 7.02 -12.76
C LYS A 148 8.64 6.04 -13.75
#